data_AF-A0A0N4Y8G8-F1
#
_entry.id   AF-A0A0N4Y8G8-F1
#
_cell.length_a   1.000
_cell.length_b   1.000
_cell.length_c   1.000
_cell.angle_alpha   90.00
_cell.angle_beta   90.00
_cell.angle_gamma   90.00
#
_symmetry.space_group_name_H-M   'P 1'
#
loop_
_entity.id
_entity.type
_entity.pdbx_description
1 polymer ?
#
loop_
_entity_poly.entity_id
_entity_poly.type
_entity_poly.pdbx_seq_one_letter_code
_entity_poly.pdbx_strand_id
1 'polypeptide(L)'
;MAAQLSRKRTRDQEIAQTVFQEVSNDQQEEHCSFILIEKLEQAGISSGDIKRLKEAGFNTVDRIADAMKSEIASVKGISEQKADKLLYEAMKLVPMGFTTAYEVYERRSELIQIRTGSPTLDRLIGGGVETGHTTEIFGEYRTGKSQLCHSLAVICQLPICMGGAEGKCMWIDTEGTFRPERLVPIAERFNMESKHVLENIAVARCYNSDHQMALLTAAAAMMAESRYALLVVDSATGLFRSDYCGRGELAARQMALSKMMRLLIKLADEFGVAVVITNQVTFLVAVDYARLCARL
;
A
#
# COMPACT_ATOMS: atom_id res chain seq x y z
N MET A 1 -18.55 -16.58 -33.49
CA MET A 1 -17.56 -16.22 -32.46
C MET A 1 -17.92 -14.94 -31.70
N ALA A 2 -18.24 -13.82 -32.38
CA ALA A 2 -18.65 -12.56 -31.73
C ALA A 2 -19.92 -12.65 -30.85
N ALA A 3 -20.93 -13.41 -31.29
CA ALA A 3 -22.18 -13.60 -30.52
C ALA A 3 -21.99 -14.43 -29.23
N GLN A 4 -21.00 -15.33 -29.19
CA GLN A 4 -20.68 -16.11 -27.99
C GLN A 4 -19.90 -15.27 -26.97
N LEU A 5 -19.00 -14.39 -27.44
CA LEU A 5 -18.30 -13.42 -26.60
C LEU A 5 -19.27 -12.38 -26.01
N SER A 6 -20.24 -11.91 -26.81
CA SER A 6 -21.30 -11.00 -26.35
C SER A 6 -22.15 -11.64 -25.25
N ARG A 7 -22.63 -12.88 -25.45
CA ARG A 7 -23.43 -13.60 -24.45
C ARG A 7 -22.67 -13.94 -23.17
N LYS A 8 -21.37 -14.23 -23.27
CA LYS A 8 -20.52 -14.45 -22.09
C LYS A 8 -20.39 -13.16 -21.27
N ARG A 9 -20.19 -12.03 -21.96
CA ARG A 9 -20.20 -10.68 -21.35
C ARG A 9 -21.51 -10.37 -20.63
N THR A 10 -22.65 -10.71 -21.21
CA THR A 10 -23.98 -10.47 -20.60
C THR A 10 -24.18 -11.30 -19.34
N ARG A 11 -23.68 -12.54 -19.33
CA ARG A 11 -23.78 -13.44 -18.17
C ARG A 11 -22.85 -13.03 -17.03
N ASP A 12 -21.62 -12.60 -17.35
CA ASP A 12 -20.69 -12.03 -16.39
C ASP A 12 -21.23 -10.68 -15.82
N GLN A 13 -22.01 -9.93 -16.61
CA GLN A 13 -22.69 -8.69 -16.21
C GLN A 13 -23.87 -8.90 -15.25
N GLU A 14 -24.69 -9.93 -15.47
CA GLU A 14 -25.79 -10.28 -14.55
C GLU A 14 -25.24 -10.76 -13.20
N ILE A 15 -24.15 -11.53 -13.20
CA ILE A 15 -23.48 -11.97 -11.97
C ILE A 15 -22.93 -10.76 -11.20
N ALA A 16 -22.27 -9.82 -11.89
CA ALA A 16 -21.72 -8.62 -11.24
C ALA A 16 -22.81 -7.75 -10.58
N GLN A 17 -23.97 -7.58 -11.24
CA GLN A 17 -25.10 -6.82 -10.67
C GLN A 17 -25.74 -7.52 -9.46
N THR A 18 -25.88 -8.85 -9.52
CA THR A 18 -26.46 -9.62 -8.42
C THR A 18 -25.54 -9.64 -7.21
N VAL A 19 -24.23 -9.81 -7.42
CA VAL A 19 -23.21 -9.75 -6.35
C VAL A 19 -23.17 -8.36 -5.71
N PHE A 20 -23.29 -7.28 -6.48
CA PHE A 20 -23.31 -5.91 -5.91
C PHE A 20 -24.53 -5.65 -5.01
N GLN A 21 -25.68 -6.27 -5.33
CA GLN A 21 -26.91 -6.17 -4.51
C GLN A 21 -26.91 -7.10 -3.29
N GLU A 22 -26.22 -8.25 -3.36
CA GLU A 22 -26.09 -9.16 -2.21
C GLU A 22 -25.06 -8.64 -1.19
N VAL A 23 -23.95 -8.05 -1.65
CA VAL A 23 -22.92 -7.45 -0.77
C VAL A 23 -23.45 -6.26 0.05
N SER A 24 -24.54 -5.62 -0.37
CA SER A 24 -25.16 -4.52 0.40
C SER A 24 -26.02 -5.00 1.58
N ASN A 25 -26.29 -6.31 1.71
CA ASN A 25 -27.24 -6.85 2.69
C ASN A 25 -26.63 -7.82 3.72
N ASP A 26 -25.36 -8.23 3.58
CA ASP A 26 -24.72 -9.02 4.62
C ASP A 26 -23.99 -8.12 5.62
N GLN A 27 -24.41 -8.20 6.88
CA GLN A 27 -23.60 -7.80 8.03
C GLN A 27 -22.40 -8.75 8.13
N GLN A 28 -21.39 -8.56 7.27
CA GLN A 28 -20.16 -9.34 7.33
C GLN A 28 -19.30 -8.84 8.49
N GLU A 29 -19.06 -9.73 9.46
CA GLU A 29 -17.90 -9.61 10.34
C GLU A 29 -16.68 -9.43 9.43
N GLU A 30 -16.12 -8.21 9.38
CA GLU A 30 -14.92 -7.92 8.61
C GLU A 30 -13.80 -8.83 9.12
N HIS A 31 -13.47 -9.87 8.34
CA HIS A 31 -12.24 -10.64 8.50
C HIS A 31 -11.06 -9.70 8.20
N CYS A 32 -10.68 -8.87 9.18
CA CYS A 32 -9.44 -8.11 9.15
C CYS A 32 -8.27 -9.11 9.20
N SER A 33 -7.34 -8.98 8.26
CA SER A 33 -6.12 -9.80 8.19
C SER A 33 -5.14 -9.52 9.33
N PHE A 34 -5.39 -8.47 10.11
CA PHE A 34 -4.52 -8.00 11.18
C PHE A 34 -5.25 -7.95 12.51
N ILE A 35 -4.48 -8.05 13.60
CA ILE A 35 -5.01 -8.00 14.96
C ILE A 35 -4.82 -6.60 15.53
N LEU A 36 -5.91 -5.94 15.91
CA LEU A 36 -5.86 -4.64 16.57
C LEU A 36 -5.18 -4.72 17.95
N ILE A 37 -4.44 -3.66 18.29
CA ILE A 37 -3.66 -3.58 19.54
C ILE A 37 -4.52 -3.67 20.81
N GLU A 38 -5.81 -3.30 20.75
CA GLU A 38 -6.76 -3.44 21.85
C GLU A 38 -6.90 -4.87 22.36
N LYS A 39 -6.62 -5.88 21.53
CA LYS A 39 -6.64 -7.28 21.97
C LYS A 39 -5.64 -7.55 23.10
N LEU A 40 -4.58 -6.74 23.21
CA LEU A 40 -3.60 -6.84 24.30
C LEU A 40 -4.15 -6.38 25.67
N GLU A 41 -5.31 -5.69 25.73
CA GLU A 41 -5.98 -5.39 27.00
C GLU A 41 -6.34 -6.67 27.76
N GLN A 42 -6.75 -7.71 27.03
CA GLN A 42 -7.09 -9.02 27.59
C GLN A 42 -5.87 -9.71 28.21
N ALA A 43 -4.65 -9.35 27.78
CA ALA A 43 -3.39 -9.83 28.32
C ALA A 43 -2.86 -8.97 29.52
N GLY A 44 -3.69 -8.05 30.03
CA GLY A 44 -3.36 -7.22 31.19
C GLY A 44 -2.40 -6.07 30.86
N ILE A 45 -2.46 -5.54 29.64
CA ILE A 45 -1.87 -4.24 29.28
C ILE A 45 -2.89 -3.14 29.59
N SER A 46 -2.44 -2.02 30.16
CA SER A 46 -3.35 -0.93 30.52
C SER A 46 -3.84 -0.18 29.28
N SER A 47 -5.13 0.21 29.26
CA SER A 47 -5.72 1.02 28.18
C SER A 47 -4.98 2.35 27.98
N GLY A 48 -4.43 2.92 29.05
CA GLY A 48 -3.60 4.12 29.01
C GLY A 48 -2.27 3.91 28.26
N ASP A 49 -1.67 2.72 28.37
CA ASP A 49 -0.46 2.39 27.60
C ASP A 49 -0.81 2.14 26.11
N ILE A 50 -1.94 1.50 25.83
CA ILE A 50 -2.41 1.27 24.46
C ILE A 50 -2.70 2.58 23.74
N LYS A 51 -3.35 3.54 24.41
CA LYS A 51 -3.58 4.86 23.82
C LYS A 51 -2.27 5.55 23.41
N ARG A 52 -1.23 5.47 24.26
CA ARG A 52 0.10 6.03 23.95
C ARG A 52 0.77 5.31 22.80
N LEU A 53 0.63 3.98 22.72
CA LEU A 53 1.15 3.19 21.61
C LEU A 53 0.47 3.57 20.29
N LYS A 54 -0.86 3.74 20.28
CA LYS A 54 -1.60 4.24 19.12
C LYS A 54 -1.15 5.64 18.69
N GLU A 55 -0.99 6.56 19.64
CA GLU A 55 -0.46 7.92 19.38
C GLU A 55 0.96 7.89 18.80
N ALA A 56 1.74 6.85 19.11
CA ALA A 56 3.07 6.61 18.55
C ALA A 56 3.06 5.82 17.22
N GLY A 57 1.89 5.45 16.70
CA GLY A 57 1.71 4.76 15.42
C GLY A 57 1.71 3.23 15.50
N PHE A 58 1.59 2.65 16.70
CA PHE A 58 1.39 1.21 16.88
C PHE A 58 -0.12 0.91 16.94
N ASN A 59 -0.69 0.52 15.81
CA ASN A 59 -2.14 0.27 15.71
C ASN A 59 -2.48 -1.23 15.77
N THR A 60 -1.55 -2.10 15.42
CA THR A 60 -1.74 -3.56 15.37
C THR A 60 -0.77 -4.31 16.30
N VAL A 61 -1.07 -5.57 16.57
CA VAL A 61 -0.21 -6.48 17.33
C VAL A 61 1.02 -6.88 16.50
N ASP A 62 0.85 -7.11 15.20
CA ASP A 62 1.94 -7.39 14.26
C ASP A 62 3.02 -6.30 14.31
N ARG A 63 2.58 -5.03 14.34
CA ARG A 63 3.51 -3.90 14.43
C ARG A 63 4.33 -3.86 15.72
N ILE A 64 3.79 -4.38 16.83
CA ILE A 64 4.50 -4.54 18.09
C ILE A 64 5.48 -5.71 17.99
N ALA A 65 5.05 -6.85 17.43
CA ALA A 65 5.89 -8.04 17.28
C ALA A 65 7.14 -7.79 16.39
N ASP A 66 6.99 -6.98 15.35
CA ASP A 66 8.08 -6.63 14.41
C ASP A 66 8.96 -5.47 14.89
N ALA A 67 8.55 -4.77 15.95
CA ALA A 67 9.28 -3.61 16.45
C ALA A 67 10.50 -4.01 17.28
N MET A 68 11.53 -3.17 17.22
CA MET A 68 12.64 -3.29 18.17
C MET A 68 12.16 -2.87 19.56
N LYS A 69 12.64 -3.55 20.60
CA LYS A 69 12.39 -3.18 22.00
C LYS A 69 12.68 -1.70 22.27
N SER A 70 13.78 -1.18 21.72
CA SER A 70 14.17 0.23 21.86
C SER A 70 13.17 1.20 21.22
N GLU A 71 12.49 0.79 20.15
CA GLU A 71 11.45 1.58 19.48
C GLU A 71 10.22 1.70 20.40
N ILE A 72 9.77 0.59 21.00
CA ILE A 72 8.64 0.56 21.94
C ILE A 72 8.98 1.34 23.21
N ALA A 73 10.18 1.15 23.77
CA ALA A 73 10.63 1.85 24.96
C ALA A 73 10.84 3.36 24.73
N SER A 74 10.99 3.81 23.49
CA SER A 74 11.07 5.24 23.17
C SER A 74 9.73 5.97 23.34
N VAL A 75 8.62 5.23 23.40
CA VAL A 75 7.28 5.80 23.63
C VAL A 75 7.19 6.33 25.07
N LYS A 76 6.89 7.62 25.18
CA LYS A 76 6.83 8.32 26.47
C LYS A 76 5.90 7.61 27.44
N GLY A 77 6.43 7.17 28.59
CA GLY A 77 5.67 6.50 29.65
C GLY A 77 5.67 4.98 29.58
N ILE A 78 6.34 4.38 28.60
CA ILE A 78 6.59 2.93 28.52
C ILE A 78 8.00 2.65 29.05
N SER A 79 8.09 1.84 30.10
CA SER A 79 9.39 1.37 30.61
C SER A 79 9.88 0.16 29.81
N GLU A 80 11.18 -0.15 29.88
CA GLU A 80 11.71 -1.35 29.21
C GLU A 80 11.04 -2.65 29.66
N GLN A 81 10.68 -2.76 30.94
CA GLN A 81 9.96 -3.91 31.48
C GLN A 81 8.55 -4.05 30.88
N LYS A 82 7.86 -2.92 30.65
CA LYS A 82 6.58 -2.91 29.95
C LYS A 82 6.75 -3.28 28.48
N ALA A 83 7.82 -2.82 27.82
CA ALA A 83 8.14 -3.18 26.45
C ALA A 83 8.39 -4.70 26.31
N ASP A 84 9.12 -5.31 27.25
CA ASP A 84 9.31 -6.78 27.28
C ASP A 84 7.98 -7.52 27.42
N LYS A 85 7.11 -7.06 28.32
CA LYS A 85 5.77 -7.65 28.48
C LYS A 85 4.94 -7.53 27.20
N LEU A 86 4.94 -6.36 26.55
CA LEU A 86 4.22 -6.13 25.29
C LEU A 86 4.70 -7.07 24.19
N LEU A 87 6.02 -7.18 24.01
CA LEU A 87 6.62 -8.09 23.03
C LEU A 87 6.26 -9.54 23.32
N TYR A 88 6.34 -9.96 24.58
CA TYR A 88 6.02 -11.33 24.99
C TYR A 88 4.55 -11.69 24.71
N GLU A 89 3.61 -10.79 24.98
CA GLU A 89 2.19 -11.03 24.68
C GLU A 89 1.90 -10.98 23.17
N ALA A 90 2.56 -10.08 22.42
CA ALA A 90 2.42 -10.02 20.97
C ALA A 90 2.93 -11.28 20.27
N MET A 91 4.07 -11.83 20.71
CA MET A 91 4.67 -13.06 20.16
C MET A 91 3.81 -14.32 20.40
N LYS A 92 2.87 -14.30 21.35
CA LYS A 92 1.90 -15.40 21.51
C LYS A 92 0.80 -15.37 20.48
N LEU A 93 0.48 -14.18 19.97
CA LEU A 93 -0.61 -13.96 19.02
C LEU A 93 -0.12 -14.04 17.57
N VAL A 94 1.14 -13.66 17.33
CA VAL A 94 1.75 -13.63 15.99
C VAL A 94 2.74 -14.79 15.86
N PRO A 95 2.58 -15.68 14.86
CA PRO A 95 3.49 -16.79 14.65
C PRO A 95 4.83 -16.32 14.06
N MET A 96 5.82 -16.06 14.93
CA MET A 96 7.16 -15.55 14.57
C MET A 96 8.22 -16.66 14.39
N GLY A 97 7.81 -17.93 14.40
CA GLY A 97 8.70 -19.09 14.35
C GLY A 97 9.10 -19.54 12.94
N PHE A 98 10.02 -20.50 12.87
CA PHE A 98 10.30 -21.20 11.62
C PHE A 98 9.06 -21.99 11.19
N THR A 99 8.72 -21.88 9.91
CA THR A 99 7.59 -22.57 9.27
C THR A 99 8.10 -23.38 8.08
N THR A 100 7.34 -24.39 7.67
CA THR A 100 7.73 -25.19 6.50
C THR A 100 7.57 -24.39 5.20
N ALA A 101 8.38 -24.69 4.18
CA ALA A 101 8.23 -24.04 2.87
C ALA A 101 6.85 -24.27 2.26
N TYR A 102 6.18 -25.38 2.62
CA TYR A 102 4.83 -25.69 2.18
C TYR A 102 3.78 -24.75 2.81
N GLU A 103 3.86 -24.47 4.11
CA GLU A 103 3.00 -23.47 4.77
C GLU A 103 3.19 -22.06 4.19
N VAL A 104 4.41 -21.72 3.76
CA VAL A 104 4.67 -20.45 3.06
C VAL A 104 4.00 -20.46 1.68
N TYR A 105 4.06 -21.58 0.96
CA TYR A 105 3.40 -21.74 -0.35
C TYR A 105 1.88 -21.59 -0.25
N GLU A 106 1.24 -22.25 0.72
CA GLU A 106 -0.20 -22.14 0.94
C GLU A 106 -0.61 -20.70 1.26
N ARG A 107 0.06 -20.04 2.19
CA ARG A 107 -0.19 -18.61 2.49
C ARG A 107 -0.05 -17.70 1.27
N ARG A 108 0.96 -17.96 0.43
CA ARG A 108 1.16 -17.18 -0.81
C ARG A 108 0.09 -17.45 -1.87
N SER A 109 -0.52 -18.64 -1.86
CA SER A 109 -1.61 -18.98 -2.78
C SER A 109 -2.92 -18.26 -2.45
N GLU A 110 -3.08 -17.81 -1.20
CA GLU A 110 -4.24 -17.05 -0.71
C GLU A 110 -4.10 -15.53 -0.94
N LEU A 111 -2.93 -15.06 -1.39
CA LEU A 111 -2.71 -13.63 -1.64
C LEU A 111 -3.60 -13.11 -2.76
N ILE A 112 -4.23 -11.97 -2.50
CA ILE A 112 -5.07 -11.28 -3.47
C ILE A 112 -4.15 -10.57 -4.48
N GLN A 113 -4.51 -10.66 -5.76
CA GLN A 113 -3.81 -9.97 -6.84
C GLN A 113 -4.77 -9.01 -7.56
N ILE A 114 -4.51 -7.71 -7.44
CA ILE A 114 -5.30 -6.67 -8.09
C ILE A 114 -4.96 -6.65 -9.57
N ARG A 115 -5.95 -6.89 -10.43
CA ARG A 115 -5.76 -6.86 -11.88
C ARG A 115 -5.44 -5.44 -12.36
N THR A 116 -4.69 -5.35 -13.45
CA THR A 116 -4.29 -4.06 -14.04
C THR A 116 -5.33 -3.51 -15.02
N GLY A 117 -6.35 -4.30 -15.34
CA GLY A 117 -7.35 -3.98 -16.37
C GLY A 117 -6.87 -4.30 -17.80
N SER A 118 -5.65 -4.84 -17.95
CA SER A 118 -5.08 -5.36 -19.19
C SER A 118 -4.67 -6.83 -19.02
N PRO A 119 -5.38 -7.78 -19.66
CA PRO A 119 -5.05 -9.21 -19.53
C PRO A 119 -3.63 -9.56 -19.98
N THR A 120 -3.05 -8.78 -20.89
CA THR A 120 -1.67 -8.98 -21.35
C THR A 120 -0.67 -8.57 -20.28
N LEU A 121 -0.90 -7.45 -19.60
CA LEU A 121 -0.05 -7.00 -18.51
C LEU A 121 -0.18 -7.94 -17.31
N ASP A 122 -1.41 -8.35 -16.98
CA ASP A 122 -1.67 -9.32 -15.91
C ASP A 122 -0.90 -10.63 -16.13
N ARG A 123 -0.91 -11.18 -17.35
CA ARG A 123 -0.10 -12.38 -17.67
C ARG A 123 1.41 -12.13 -17.57
N LEU A 124 1.87 -10.94 -17.94
CA LEU A 124 3.29 -10.59 -17.90
C LEU A 124 3.81 -10.53 -16.45
N ILE A 125 3.02 -9.99 -15.52
CA ILE A 125 3.41 -9.80 -14.12
C ILE A 125 2.95 -10.94 -13.20
N GLY A 126 2.47 -12.06 -13.76
CA GLY A 126 2.10 -13.24 -12.96
C GLY A 126 0.72 -13.17 -12.29
N GLY A 127 -0.15 -12.27 -12.74
CA GLY A 127 -1.56 -12.21 -12.38
C GLY A 127 -2.06 -10.80 -12.14
N GLY A 128 -1.28 -9.96 -11.47
CA GLY A 128 -1.68 -8.60 -11.09
C GLY A 128 -0.68 -7.99 -10.12
N VAL A 129 -1.08 -6.91 -9.47
CA VAL A 129 -0.33 -6.33 -8.36
C VAL A 129 -0.69 -7.10 -7.08
N GLU A 130 0.30 -7.75 -6.47
CA GLU A 130 0.10 -8.56 -5.27
C GLU A 130 -0.14 -7.68 -4.03
N THR A 131 -1.10 -8.08 -3.19
CA THR A 131 -1.29 -7.50 -1.85
C THR A 131 -0.19 -7.96 -0.90
N GLY A 132 0.08 -7.19 0.15
CA GLY A 132 1.16 -7.49 1.09
C GLY A 132 2.57 -7.25 0.54
N HIS A 133 2.70 -6.58 -0.61
CA HIS A 133 3.99 -6.34 -1.25
C HIS A 133 4.07 -4.91 -1.79
N THR A 134 5.30 -4.40 -1.92
CA THR A 134 5.58 -3.12 -2.58
C THR A 134 6.01 -3.35 -4.02
N THR A 135 5.28 -2.77 -4.97
CA THR A 135 5.54 -2.82 -6.41
C THR A 135 6.00 -1.45 -6.91
N GLU A 136 7.17 -1.40 -7.55
CA GLU A 136 7.71 -0.18 -8.17
C GLU A 136 7.44 -0.13 -9.67
N ILE A 137 6.86 0.97 -10.13
CA ILE A 137 6.66 1.28 -11.54
C ILE A 137 7.61 2.41 -11.92
N PHE A 138 8.67 2.10 -12.66
CA PHE A 138 9.64 3.10 -13.11
C PHE A 138 9.63 3.25 -14.64
N GLY A 139 10.01 4.44 -15.11
CA GLY A 139 10.13 4.74 -16.53
C GLY A 139 10.22 6.23 -16.81
N GLU A 140 10.44 6.57 -18.08
CA GLU A 140 10.55 7.96 -18.54
C GLU A 140 9.28 8.78 -18.28
N TYR A 141 9.42 10.10 -18.35
CA TYR A 141 8.27 10.98 -18.29
C TYR A 141 7.28 10.67 -19.43
N ARG A 142 5.97 10.79 -19.17
CA ARG A 142 4.86 10.49 -20.12
C ARG A 142 4.71 9.03 -20.56
N THR A 143 5.34 8.05 -19.91
CA THR A 143 5.12 6.62 -20.21
C THR A 143 3.81 6.03 -19.64
N GLY A 144 3.01 6.83 -18.92
CA GLY A 144 1.71 6.40 -18.41
C GLY A 144 1.72 5.79 -17.00
N LYS A 145 2.80 5.94 -16.23
CA LYS A 145 2.90 5.45 -14.83
C LYS A 145 1.68 5.85 -13.98
N SER A 146 1.39 7.15 -13.88
CA SER A 146 0.24 7.64 -13.13
C SER A 146 -1.09 7.13 -13.69
N GLN A 147 -1.21 6.90 -15.00
CA GLN A 147 -2.46 6.38 -15.60
C GLN A 147 -2.75 4.94 -15.17
N LEU A 148 -1.69 4.11 -15.05
CA LEU A 148 -1.81 2.77 -14.49
C LEU A 148 -2.26 2.84 -13.03
N CYS A 149 -1.67 3.73 -12.22
CA CYS A 149 -2.10 3.93 -10.84
C CYS A 149 -3.57 4.39 -10.72
N HIS A 150 -4.05 5.30 -11.58
CA HIS A 150 -5.47 5.70 -11.60
C HIS A 150 -6.39 4.50 -11.89
N SER A 151 -5.96 3.57 -12.76
CA SER A 151 -6.72 2.36 -13.06
C SER A 151 -6.78 1.43 -11.85
N LEU A 152 -5.64 1.22 -11.19
CA LEU A 152 -5.55 0.38 -9.98
C LEU A 152 -6.40 0.93 -8.82
N ALA A 153 -6.47 2.26 -8.66
CA ALA A 153 -7.27 2.92 -7.62
C ALA A 153 -8.78 2.65 -7.72
N VAL A 154 -9.27 2.34 -8.93
CA VAL A 154 -10.66 1.92 -9.16
C VAL A 154 -10.78 0.40 -9.05
N ILE A 155 -9.88 -0.35 -9.70
CA ILE A 155 -9.97 -1.82 -9.77
C ILE A 155 -9.81 -2.47 -8.39
N CYS A 156 -9.03 -1.91 -7.47
CA CYS A 156 -8.88 -2.45 -6.12
C CYS A 156 -10.20 -2.52 -5.34
N GLN A 157 -11.18 -1.68 -5.70
CA GLN A 157 -12.49 -1.63 -5.06
C GLN A 157 -13.45 -2.70 -5.59
N LEU A 158 -13.12 -3.38 -6.69
CA LEU A 158 -13.96 -4.45 -7.25
C LEU A 158 -13.96 -5.70 -6.37
N PRO A 159 -14.99 -6.56 -6.51
CA PRO A 159 -15.00 -7.89 -5.92
C PRO A 159 -13.77 -8.73 -6.27
N ILE A 160 -13.34 -9.61 -5.37
CA ILE A 160 -12.18 -10.50 -5.58
C ILE A 160 -12.43 -11.41 -6.80
N CYS A 161 -13.68 -11.85 -7.01
CA CYS A 161 -14.06 -12.66 -8.17
C CYS A 161 -13.89 -11.94 -9.52
N MET A 162 -13.87 -10.60 -9.52
CA MET A 162 -13.60 -9.75 -10.69
C MET A 162 -12.13 -9.30 -10.75
N GLY A 163 -11.28 -9.76 -9.85
CA GLY A 163 -9.87 -9.39 -9.78
C GLY A 163 -9.59 -8.05 -9.09
N GLY A 164 -10.52 -7.57 -8.26
CA GLY A 164 -10.25 -6.52 -7.29
C GLY A 164 -9.84 -7.09 -5.93
N ALA A 165 -9.96 -6.27 -4.88
CA ALA A 165 -9.57 -6.62 -3.52
C ALA A 165 -10.56 -6.13 -2.44
N GLU A 166 -11.74 -5.66 -2.85
CA GLU A 166 -12.84 -5.24 -1.96
C GLU A 166 -12.38 -4.26 -0.87
N GLY A 167 -11.57 -3.26 -1.25
CA GLY A 167 -11.04 -2.30 -0.30
C GLY A 167 -10.85 -0.90 -0.89
N LYS A 168 -10.78 0.08 0.01
CA LYS A 168 -10.54 1.49 -0.33
C LYS A 168 -9.13 1.70 -0.89
N CYS A 169 -8.91 2.82 -1.57
CA CYS A 169 -7.60 3.23 -2.06
C CYS A 169 -7.09 4.45 -1.27
N MET A 170 -5.80 4.49 -0.99
CA MET A 170 -5.11 5.66 -0.48
C MET A 170 -4.10 6.16 -1.51
N TRP A 171 -4.04 7.47 -1.73
CA TRP A 171 -3.20 8.09 -2.73
C TRP A 171 -2.40 9.25 -2.13
N ILE A 172 -1.08 9.14 -2.19
CA ILE A 172 -0.14 10.21 -1.83
C ILE A 172 0.42 10.79 -3.12
N ASP A 173 0.01 12.02 -3.46
CA ASP A 173 0.42 12.72 -4.68
C ASP A 173 1.53 13.73 -4.36
N THR A 174 2.73 13.51 -4.90
CA THR A 174 3.88 14.42 -4.78
C THR A 174 4.08 15.29 -6.03
N GLU A 175 3.58 14.89 -7.21
CA GLU A 175 3.85 15.58 -8.48
C GLU A 175 2.70 16.45 -8.99
N GLY A 176 1.47 16.19 -8.57
CA GLY A 176 0.30 17.03 -8.80
C GLY A 176 -0.47 16.48 -9.98
N THR A 177 -0.40 15.17 -10.16
CA THR A 177 -0.85 14.41 -11.32
C THR A 177 -2.20 13.74 -11.08
N PHE A 178 -2.69 13.72 -9.84
CA PHE A 178 -3.98 13.14 -9.51
C PHE A 178 -5.12 13.98 -10.12
N ARG A 179 -5.96 13.36 -10.94
CA ARG A 179 -7.10 14.00 -11.61
C ARG A 179 -8.34 13.13 -11.42
N PRO A 180 -9.29 13.51 -10.55
CA PRO A 180 -10.48 12.71 -10.28
C PRO A 180 -11.30 12.39 -11.53
N GLU A 181 -11.32 13.30 -12.51
CA GLU A 181 -12.06 13.15 -13.76
C GLU A 181 -11.56 11.96 -14.60
N ARG A 182 -10.33 11.50 -14.38
CA ARG A 182 -9.76 10.31 -15.02
C ARG A 182 -10.32 9.01 -14.46
N LEU A 183 -10.86 9.03 -13.24
CA LEU A 183 -11.39 7.84 -12.56
C LEU A 183 -12.81 7.51 -13.03
N VAL A 184 -13.61 8.53 -13.35
CA VAL A 184 -15.00 8.39 -13.84
C VAL A 184 -15.12 7.41 -15.02
N PRO A 185 -14.40 7.55 -16.15
CA PRO A 185 -14.52 6.61 -17.26
C PRO A 185 -14.02 5.20 -16.92
N ILE A 186 -13.15 5.06 -15.93
CA ILE A 186 -12.67 3.76 -15.45
C ILE A 186 -13.76 3.08 -14.62
N ALA A 187 -14.42 3.82 -13.73
CA ALA A 187 -15.57 3.35 -12.96
C ALA A 187 -16.72 2.91 -13.89
N GLU A 188 -17.06 3.74 -14.87
CA GLU A 188 -18.09 3.45 -15.88
C GLU A 188 -17.78 2.17 -16.67
N ARG A 189 -16.50 1.93 -17.02
CA ARG A 189 -16.07 0.69 -17.70
C ARG A 189 -16.40 -0.55 -16.89
N PHE A 190 -16.38 -0.47 -15.56
CA PHE A 190 -16.70 -1.56 -14.65
C PHE A 190 -18.13 -1.50 -14.10
N ASN A 191 -18.99 -0.63 -14.64
CA ASN A 191 -20.36 -0.39 -14.17
C ASN A 191 -20.45 0.00 -12.68
N MET A 192 -19.44 0.67 -12.16
CA MET A 192 -19.45 1.21 -10.80
C MET A 192 -20.00 2.63 -10.80
N GLU A 193 -20.71 3.00 -9.74
CA GLU A 193 -21.13 4.39 -9.56
C GLU A 193 -19.91 5.28 -9.23
N SER A 194 -19.61 6.23 -10.13
CA SER A 194 -18.46 7.12 -10.02
C SER A 194 -18.39 7.86 -8.69
N LYS A 195 -19.54 8.25 -8.12
CA LYS A 195 -19.58 8.93 -6.81
C LYS A 195 -19.02 8.06 -5.70
N HIS A 196 -19.50 6.82 -5.58
CA HIS A 196 -19.01 5.87 -4.58
C HIS A 196 -17.53 5.51 -4.78
N VAL A 197 -17.10 5.35 -6.04
CA VAL A 197 -15.68 5.10 -6.35
C VAL A 197 -14.79 6.22 -5.83
N LEU A 198 -15.20 7.48 -6.04
CA LEU A 198 -14.44 8.66 -5.60
C LEU A 198 -14.44 8.82 -4.08
N GLU A 199 -15.54 8.52 -3.40
CA GLU A 199 -15.63 8.56 -1.92
C GLU A 199 -14.71 7.54 -1.24
N ASN A 200 -14.43 6.42 -1.92
CA ASN A 200 -13.54 5.36 -1.43
C ASN A 200 -12.04 5.60 -1.71
N ILE A 201 -11.67 6.78 -2.23
CA ILE A 201 -10.27 7.12 -2.53
C ILE A 201 -9.83 8.29 -1.63
N ALA A 202 -9.01 7.99 -0.63
CA ALA A 202 -8.40 8.99 0.23
C ALA A 202 -7.16 9.59 -0.45
N VAL A 203 -7.14 10.91 -0.67
CA VAL A 203 -6.06 11.59 -1.42
C VAL A 203 -5.38 12.63 -0.53
N ALA A 204 -4.05 12.60 -0.51
CA ALA A 204 -3.22 13.59 0.17
C ALA A 204 -2.18 14.19 -0.78
N ARG A 205 -2.16 15.52 -0.86
CA ARG A 205 -1.12 16.26 -1.58
C ARG A 205 0.09 16.45 -0.68
N CYS A 206 1.23 15.92 -1.10
CA CYS A 206 2.48 16.01 -0.37
C CYS A 206 3.39 17.09 -0.98
N TYR A 207 4.12 17.82 -0.13
CA TYR A 207 4.90 19.00 -0.52
C TYR A 207 6.39 18.91 -0.17
N ASN A 208 6.78 18.03 0.74
CA ASN A 208 8.18 17.80 1.14
C ASN A 208 8.33 16.39 1.74
N SER A 209 9.57 15.93 1.85
CA SER A 209 9.93 14.58 2.30
C SER A 209 9.51 14.27 3.75
N ASP A 210 9.57 15.25 4.66
CA ASP A 210 9.09 15.07 6.04
C ASP A 210 7.57 14.92 6.12
N HIS A 211 6.83 15.70 5.32
CA HIS A 211 5.39 15.59 5.18
C HIS A 211 5.01 14.23 4.56
N GLN A 212 5.77 13.74 3.59
CA GLN A 212 5.57 12.40 3.02
C GLN A 212 5.68 11.33 4.10
N MET A 213 6.65 11.48 5.01
CA MET A 213 6.80 10.57 6.13
C MET A 213 5.61 10.63 7.09
N ALA A 214 5.17 11.84 7.46
CA ALA A 214 4.03 12.03 8.34
C ALA A 214 2.72 11.46 7.76
N LEU A 215 2.51 11.59 6.44
CA LEU A 215 1.34 11.03 5.74
C LEU A 215 1.30 9.51 5.80
N LEU A 216 2.45 8.84 5.70
CA LEU A 216 2.51 7.38 5.84
C LEU A 216 2.24 6.92 7.28
N THR A 217 2.63 7.70 8.28
CA THR A 217 2.23 7.42 9.68
C THR A 217 0.72 7.59 9.87
N ALA A 218 0.14 8.65 9.31
CA ALA A 218 -1.31 8.87 9.32
C ALA A 218 -2.07 7.79 8.53
N ALA A 219 -1.47 7.27 7.45
CA ALA A 219 -2.02 6.16 6.67
C ALA A 219 -2.24 4.92 7.53
N ALA A 220 -1.27 4.57 8.40
CA ALA A 220 -1.39 3.44 9.30
C ALA A 220 -2.62 3.55 10.22
N ALA A 221 -2.91 4.75 10.74
CA ALA A 221 -4.08 4.97 11.59
C ALA A 221 -5.39 4.80 10.80
N MET A 222 -5.47 5.36 9.58
CA MET A 222 -6.64 5.19 8.72
C MET A 222 -6.85 3.74 8.29
N MET A 223 -5.77 2.98 8.04
CA MET A 223 -5.83 1.56 7.68
C MET A 223 -6.29 0.67 8.83
N ALA A 224 -6.09 1.11 10.09
CA ALA A 224 -6.61 0.40 11.26
C ALA A 224 -8.11 0.61 11.48
N GLU A 225 -8.68 1.72 10.99
CA GLU A 225 -10.11 2.07 11.15
C GLU A 225 -11.00 1.58 10.00
N SER A 226 -10.43 1.38 8.82
CA SER A 226 -11.16 0.97 7.62
C SER A 226 -10.30 0.08 6.75
N ARG A 227 -10.93 -0.87 6.04
CA ARG A 227 -10.24 -1.72 5.08
C ARG A 227 -9.79 -0.94 3.85
N TYR A 228 -8.47 -0.81 3.68
CA TYR A 228 -7.84 -0.38 2.44
C TYR A 228 -7.25 -1.59 1.72
N ALA A 229 -7.18 -1.54 0.40
CA ALA A 229 -6.55 -2.57 -0.42
C ALA A 229 -5.32 -2.08 -1.19
N LEU A 230 -5.22 -0.77 -1.42
CA LEU A 230 -4.16 -0.17 -2.24
C LEU A 230 -3.66 1.14 -1.62
N LEU A 231 -2.33 1.28 -1.53
CA LEU A 231 -1.64 2.53 -1.26
C LEU A 231 -0.80 2.92 -2.48
N VAL A 232 -1.08 4.07 -3.08
CA VAL A 232 -0.31 4.63 -4.17
C VAL A 232 0.56 5.79 -3.66
N VAL A 233 1.84 5.79 -4.04
CA VAL A 233 2.75 6.94 -3.84
C VAL A 233 3.29 7.40 -5.20
N ASP A 234 2.71 8.48 -5.73
CA ASP A 234 3.03 9.03 -7.06
C ASP A 234 3.66 10.42 -6.93
N SER A 235 4.98 10.59 -6.96
CA SER A 235 6.06 9.58 -6.99
C SER A 235 6.79 9.46 -5.66
N ALA A 236 7.39 8.31 -5.39
CA ALA A 236 8.08 8.04 -4.13
C ALA A 236 9.37 8.84 -3.98
N THR A 237 10.11 9.07 -5.07
CA THR A 237 11.46 9.66 -5.00
C THR A 237 11.52 11.12 -5.43
N GLY A 238 10.42 11.71 -5.94
CA GLY A 238 10.38 13.06 -6.48
C GLY A 238 10.87 14.12 -5.50
N LEU A 239 10.27 14.17 -4.30
CA LEU A 239 10.58 15.16 -3.26
C LEU A 239 11.99 14.99 -2.69
N PHE A 240 12.48 13.76 -2.58
CA PHE A 240 13.84 13.50 -2.10
C PHE A 240 14.93 14.01 -3.05
N ARG A 241 14.61 14.32 -4.31
CA ARG A 241 15.54 14.93 -5.26
C ARG A 241 15.62 16.45 -5.10
N SER A 242 14.51 17.09 -4.73
CA SER A 242 14.46 18.55 -4.53
C SER A 242 14.95 18.95 -3.15
N ASP A 243 14.59 18.18 -2.12
CA ASP A 243 14.78 18.60 -0.72
C ASP A 243 16.23 18.39 -0.26
N TYR A 244 16.93 17.41 -0.83
CA TYR A 244 18.30 17.08 -0.48
C TYR A 244 19.25 17.47 -1.62
N CYS A 245 19.89 18.63 -1.48
CA CYS A 245 20.67 19.24 -2.54
C CYS A 245 22.18 19.05 -2.33
N GLY A 246 22.87 18.61 -3.40
CA GLY A 246 24.33 18.48 -3.41
C GLY A 246 24.88 17.19 -2.77
N ARG A 247 26.19 17.01 -2.87
CA ARG A 247 26.86 15.76 -2.45
C ARG A 247 26.92 15.58 -0.93
N GLY A 248 26.93 16.68 -0.16
CA GLY A 248 27.03 16.64 1.30
C GLY A 248 25.81 16.02 1.99
N GLU A 249 24.64 16.11 1.37
CA GLU A 249 23.37 15.60 1.94
C GLU A 249 23.00 14.20 1.44
N LEU A 250 23.86 13.58 0.63
CA LEU A 250 23.58 12.27 0.04
C LEU A 250 23.33 11.21 1.12
N ALA A 251 24.13 11.20 2.19
CA ALA A 251 23.96 10.24 3.28
C ALA A 251 22.61 10.42 4.01
N ALA A 252 22.24 11.67 4.32
CA ALA A 252 20.96 11.99 4.96
C ALA A 252 19.78 11.58 4.09
N ARG A 253 19.83 11.89 2.79
CA ARG A 253 18.83 11.46 1.80
C ARG A 253 18.67 9.95 1.76
N GLN A 254 19.77 9.21 1.69
CA GLN A 254 19.73 7.74 1.63
C GLN A 254 19.14 7.12 2.90
N MET A 255 19.46 7.67 4.07
CA MET A 255 18.86 7.24 5.34
C MET A 255 17.36 7.52 5.38
N ALA A 256 16.93 8.70 4.94
CA ALA A 256 15.53 9.09 4.92
C ALA A 256 14.72 8.24 3.92
N LEU A 257 15.23 8.02 2.70
CA LEU A 257 14.64 7.11 1.72
C LEU A 257 14.53 5.69 2.27
N SER A 258 15.59 5.18 2.90
CA SER A 258 15.59 3.83 3.49
C SER A 258 14.55 3.71 4.61
N LYS A 259 14.35 4.76 5.41
CA LYS A 259 13.31 4.80 6.44
C LYS A 259 11.91 4.77 5.83
N MET A 260 11.67 5.55 4.77
CA MET A 260 10.39 5.54 4.05
C MET A 260 10.11 4.17 3.43
N MET A 261 11.08 3.57 2.72
CA MET A 261 10.91 2.26 2.08
C MET A 261 10.61 1.17 3.13
N ARG A 262 11.28 1.20 4.28
CA ARG A 262 10.96 0.30 5.40
C ARG A 262 9.54 0.49 5.91
N LEU A 263 9.05 1.74 6.01
CA LEU A 263 7.67 1.94 6.44
C LEU A 263 6.67 1.42 5.40
N LEU A 264 6.91 1.64 4.10
CA LEU A 264 6.04 1.13 3.04
C LEU A 264 5.94 -0.40 3.07
N ILE A 265 7.06 -1.11 3.25
CA ILE A 265 7.08 -2.56 3.41
C ILE A 265 6.29 -2.96 4.65
N LYS A 266 6.54 -2.30 5.80
CA LYS A 266 5.81 -2.56 7.04
C LYS A 266 4.29 -2.36 6.88
N LEU A 267 3.84 -1.31 6.19
CA LEU A 267 2.42 -1.09 5.94
C LEU A 267 1.81 -2.18 5.06
N ALA A 268 2.56 -2.64 4.06
CA ALA A 268 2.14 -3.74 3.19
C ALA A 268 1.96 -5.03 4.01
N ASP A 269 2.96 -5.38 4.83
CA ASP A 269 2.95 -6.59 5.66
C ASP A 269 1.88 -6.50 6.77
N GLU A 270 1.80 -5.37 7.47
CA GLU A 270 0.90 -5.15 8.62
C GLU A 270 -0.58 -5.18 8.21
N PHE A 271 -0.95 -4.45 7.16
CA PHE A 271 -2.35 -4.32 6.76
C PHE A 271 -2.73 -5.22 5.58
N GLY A 272 -1.78 -5.97 5.02
CA GLY A 272 -1.99 -6.78 3.83
C GLY A 272 -2.36 -5.95 2.59
N VAL A 273 -1.96 -4.67 2.53
CA VAL A 273 -2.30 -3.79 1.39
C VAL A 273 -1.30 -3.93 0.25
N ALA A 274 -1.75 -3.76 -0.99
CA ALA A 274 -0.84 -3.56 -2.11
C ALA A 274 -0.24 -2.15 -2.05
N VAL A 275 1.08 -2.03 -2.09
CA VAL A 275 1.75 -0.72 -2.15
C VAL A 275 2.32 -0.52 -3.54
N VAL A 276 1.91 0.54 -4.23
CA VAL A 276 2.40 0.88 -5.58
C VAL A 276 3.13 2.21 -5.52
N ILE A 277 4.41 2.20 -5.86
CA ILE A 277 5.22 3.40 -5.93
C ILE A 277 5.60 3.70 -7.39
N THR A 278 5.58 4.98 -7.77
CA THR A 278 6.12 5.39 -9.07
C THR A 278 7.51 6.00 -8.90
N ASN A 279 8.34 5.81 -9.92
CA ASN A 279 9.68 6.39 -9.97
C ASN A 279 10.00 6.91 -11.38
N GLN A 280 10.78 7.99 -11.44
CA GLN A 280 11.22 8.59 -12.69
C GLN A 280 12.69 8.22 -12.95
N VAL A 281 13.02 7.78 -14.15
CA VAL A 281 14.42 7.53 -14.54
C VAL A 281 15.17 8.83 -14.81
N THR A 282 16.46 8.86 -14.46
CA THR A 282 17.39 9.95 -14.80
C THR A 282 18.46 9.44 -15.75
N PHE A 283 18.78 10.22 -16.77
CA PHE A 283 19.85 9.87 -17.71
C PHE A 283 21.22 10.19 -17.12
N LEU A 284 22.17 9.28 -17.29
CA LEU A 284 23.57 9.55 -17.01
C LEU A 284 24.15 10.32 -18.20
N VAL A 285 24.43 11.61 -18.01
CA VAL A 285 25.28 12.34 -18.96
C VAL A 285 26.72 12.00 -18.63
N ALA A 286 27.25 10.93 -19.23
CA ALA A 286 28.68 10.69 -19.22
C ALA A 286 29.34 11.79 -20.07
N VAL A 287 29.94 12.79 -19.40
CA VAL A 287 30.86 13.70 -20.07
C VAL A 287 32.10 12.88 -20.39
N ASP A 288 32.19 12.44 -21.63
CA ASP A 288 33.33 11.69 -22.13
C ASP A 288 34.54 12.65 -22.29
N TYR A 289 35.22 12.93 -21.17
CA TYR A 289 36.41 13.78 -21.13
C TYR A 289 37.53 13.25 -22.04
N ALA A 290 37.50 11.97 -22.41
CA ALA A 290 38.44 11.40 -23.36
C ALA A 290 38.33 12.02 -24.76
N ARG A 291 37.14 12.51 -25.16
CA ARG A 291 36.96 13.22 -26.45
C ARG A 291 37.29 14.71 -26.39
N LEU A 292 37.30 15.32 -25.20
CA LEU A 292 37.62 16.75 -25.05
C LEU A 292 39.14 16.99 -25.06
N CYS A 293 39.92 16.09 -24.46
CA CYS A 293 41.39 16.17 -24.48
C CYS A 293 42.02 15.74 -25.82
N ALA A 294 41.29 15.05 -26.70
CA ALA A 294 41.77 14.68 -28.03
C ALA A 294 41.59 15.81 -29.09
N ARG A 295 41.12 16.99 -28.67
CA ARG A 295 40.91 18.18 -29.53
C ARG A 295 41.65 19.43 -29.04
N LEU A 296 42.53 19.30 -28.05
CA LEU A 296 43.54 20.31 -27.66
C LEU A 296 44.92 19.76 -28.00
#